data_AF-A0A924SUD4-F1
#
_entry.id   AF-A0A924SUD4-F1
#
_cell.length_a   1.000
_cell.length_b   1.000
_cell.length_c   1.000
_cell.angle_alpha   90.00
_cell.angle_beta   90.00
_cell.angle_gamma   90.00
#
_symmetry.space_group_name_H-M   'P 1'
#
loop_
_entity.id
_entity.type
_entity.pdbx_description
1 polymer ?
#
loop_
_entity_poly.entity_id
_entity_poly.type
_entity_poly.pdbx_seq_one_letter_code
_entity_poly.pdbx_strand_id
1 'polypeptide(L)'
;PLFVTKYNLVKSGILAGAYRLTLDNMDFVFNSATKTMVVTAFVYQGNVGPFLCQYSYTYSVDATGLFKFTKATQNANAALIVANMNNILSYIETEQFKVDGISTSVGFLGQLSSKQNPTFYFSGNLY
;
A
#
# COMPACT_ATOMS: atom_id res chain seq x y z
N PRO A 1 8.48 -8.67 -9.89
CA PRO A 1 8.35 -7.23 -9.55
C PRO A 1 8.95 -6.96 -8.16
N LEU A 2 9.61 -5.81 -7.96
CA LEU A 2 10.22 -5.43 -6.67
C LEU A 2 9.17 -5.37 -5.56
N PHE A 3 7.96 -4.88 -5.88
CA PHE A 3 6.83 -4.86 -4.95
C PHE A 3 6.54 -6.26 -4.37
N VAL A 4 6.48 -7.31 -5.22
CA VAL A 4 6.23 -8.69 -4.78
C VAL A 4 7.33 -9.19 -3.84
N THR A 5 8.60 -8.88 -4.15
CA THR A 5 9.72 -9.22 -3.26
C THR A 5 9.57 -8.54 -1.90
N LYS A 6 9.23 -7.25 -1.87
CA LYS A 6 9.02 -6.51 -0.62
C LYS A 6 7.79 -7.01 0.15
N TYR A 7 6.71 -7.35 -0.54
CA TYR A 7 5.52 -7.95 0.03
C TYR A 7 5.83 -9.29 0.73
N ASN A 8 6.64 -10.16 0.12
CA ASN A 8 7.05 -11.40 0.75
C ASN A 8 7.92 -11.17 2.00
N LEU A 9 8.82 -10.19 1.97
CA LEU A 9 9.61 -9.81 3.15
C LEU A 9 8.73 -9.29 4.29
N VAL A 10 7.73 -8.45 3.97
CA VAL A 10 6.72 -8.00 4.92
C VAL A 10 6.01 -9.19 5.55
N LYS A 11 5.48 -10.11 4.74
CA LYS A 11 4.74 -11.28 5.21
C LYS A 11 5.57 -12.16 6.15
N SER A 12 6.81 -12.46 5.79
CA SER A 12 7.73 -13.23 6.65
C SER A 12 8.08 -12.49 7.93
N GLY A 13 8.33 -11.18 7.86
CA GLY A 13 8.67 -10.37 9.02
C GLY A 13 7.53 -10.25 10.03
N ILE A 14 6.30 -10.06 9.55
CA ILE A 14 5.10 -9.99 10.40
C ILE A 14 4.84 -11.34 11.09
N LEU A 15 5.04 -12.46 10.39
CA LEU A 15 4.88 -13.80 10.95
C LEU A 15 5.93 -14.13 12.02
N ALA A 16 7.16 -13.62 11.86
CA ALA A 16 8.22 -13.75 12.84
C ALA A 16 8.10 -12.76 14.03
N GLY A 17 7.17 -11.81 13.95
CA GLY A 17 6.96 -10.79 14.98
C GLY A 17 6.28 -11.34 16.24
N ALA A 18 6.22 -10.51 17.29
CA ALA A 18 5.73 -10.88 18.62
C ALA A 18 4.30 -11.47 18.63
N TYR A 19 3.45 -11.02 17.71
CA TYR A 19 2.06 -11.44 17.60
C TYR A 19 1.83 -12.61 16.64
N ARG A 20 2.88 -13.05 15.92
CA ARG A 20 2.86 -14.14 14.93
C ARG A 20 1.71 -14.03 13.92
N LEU A 21 1.53 -12.83 13.37
CA LEU A 21 0.42 -12.52 12.48
C LEU A 21 0.68 -13.02 11.07
N THR A 22 -0.37 -13.34 10.32
CA THR A 22 -0.27 -13.65 8.89
C THR A 22 -0.88 -12.54 8.06
N LEU A 23 -0.13 -12.03 7.08
CA LEU A 23 -0.64 -11.10 6.07
C LEU A 23 -1.34 -11.90 4.96
N ASP A 24 -2.61 -11.55 4.72
CA ASP A 24 -3.45 -12.17 3.69
C ASP A 24 -3.38 -11.37 2.37
N ASN A 25 -4.00 -10.20 2.32
CA ASN A 25 -3.98 -9.28 1.18
C ASN A 25 -3.71 -7.84 1.62
N MET A 26 -3.49 -6.98 0.62
CA MET A 26 -3.40 -5.54 0.78
C MET A 26 -4.28 -4.85 -0.25
N ASP A 27 -5.09 -3.92 0.22
CA ASP A 27 -5.91 -3.07 -0.64
C ASP A 27 -5.32 -1.66 -0.69
N PHE A 28 -5.29 -1.10 -1.89
CA PHE A 28 -4.91 0.28 -2.17
C PHE A 28 -6.13 1.00 -2.70
N VAL A 29 -6.72 1.87 -1.88
CA VAL A 29 -7.97 2.56 -2.20
C VAL A 29 -7.64 4.02 -2.48
N PHE A 30 -7.84 4.44 -3.73
CA PHE A 30 -7.60 5.80 -4.19
C PHE A 30 -8.91 6.57 -4.24
N ASN A 31 -8.91 7.78 -3.68
CA ASN A 31 -10.01 8.72 -3.79
C ASN A 31 -9.52 9.99 -4.49
N SER A 32 -9.98 10.19 -5.72
CA SER A 32 -9.58 11.31 -6.57
C SER A 32 -10.15 12.65 -6.10
N ALA A 33 -11.34 12.64 -5.50
CA ALA A 33 -12.04 13.83 -5.02
C ALA A 33 -11.36 14.43 -3.78
N THR A 34 -10.97 13.60 -2.81
CA THR A 34 -10.32 14.04 -1.57
C THR A 34 -8.79 14.05 -1.66
N LYS A 35 -8.23 13.59 -2.78
CA LYS A 35 -6.78 13.44 -3.01
C LYS A 35 -6.09 12.61 -1.93
N THR A 36 -6.66 11.45 -1.63
CA THR A 36 -6.16 10.54 -0.61
C THR A 36 -5.98 9.12 -1.13
N MET A 37 -5.09 8.36 -0.50
CA MET A 37 -4.97 6.92 -0.65
C MET A 37 -4.99 6.25 0.73
N VAL A 38 -5.72 5.15 0.87
CA VAL A 38 -5.63 4.29 2.05
C VAL A 38 -5.05 2.95 1.65
N VAL A 39 -3.97 2.55 2.33
CA VAL A 39 -3.41 1.20 2.26
C VAL A 39 -3.96 0.41 3.42
N THR A 40 -4.70 -0.66 3.14
CA THR A 40 -5.24 -1.57 4.16
C THR A 40 -4.55 -2.92 4.04
N ALA A 41 -3.80 -3.31 5.07
CA ALA A 41 -3.27 -4.66 5.21
C ALA A 41 -4.22 -5.47 6.10
N PHE A 42 -4.66 -6.63 5.61
CA PHE A 42 -5.51 -7.56 6.34
C PHE A 42 -4.62 -8.60 7.01
N VAL A 43 -4.58 -8.58 8.34
CA VAL A 43 -3.74 -9.49 9.12
C VAL A 43 -4.57 -10.36 10.04
N TYR A 44 -4.15 -11.61 10.22
CA TYR A 44 -4.84 -12.58 11.06
C TYR A 44 -3.96 -13.01 12.22
N GLN A 45 -4.60 -13.30 13.35
CA GLN A 45 -3.96 -13.93 14.50
C GLN A 45 -4.65 -15.28 14.77
N GLY A 46 -4.05 -16.37 14.27
CA GLY A 46 -4.69 -17.68 14.28
C GLY A 46 -5.98 -17.67 13.46
N ASN A 47 -7.08 -18.18 14.04
CA ASN A 47 -8.38 -18.30 13.36
C ASN A 47 -9.35 -17.14 13.67
N VAL A 48 -8.87 -16.07 14.30
CA VAL A 48 -9.66 -14.85 14.53
C VAL A 48 -9.79 -14.09 13.21
N GLY A 49 -10.93 -13.43 12.97
CA GLY A 49 -11.15 -12.61 11.77
C GLY A 49 -10.09 -11.53 11.55
N PRO A 50 -10.05 -10.88 10.36
CA PRO A 50 -8.97 -9.99 10.00
C PRO A 50 -8.94 -8.73 10.88
N PHE A 51 -7.76 -8.42 11.42
CA PHE A 51 -7.45 -7.12 11.95
C PHE A 51 -6.99 -6.21 10.81
N LEU A 52 -7.56 -5.01 10.73
CA LEU A 52 -7.22 -4.05 9.69
C LEU A 52 -6.08 -3.14 10.15
N CYS A 53 -4.98 -3.15 9.40
CA CYS A 53 -3.86 -2.25 9.55
C CYS A 53 -3.94 -1.20 8.44
N GLN A 54 -4.34 0.03 8.79
CA GLN A 54 -4.60 1.10 7.83
C GLN A 54 -3.54 2.19 7.89
N TYR A 55 -3.02 2.54 6.72
CA TYR A 55 -2.10 3.67 6.49
C TYR A 55 -2.75 4.65 5.53
N SER A 56 -3.01 5.87 6.01
CA SER A 56 -3.67 6.90 5.22
C SER A 56 -2.65 7.89 4.69
N TYR A 57 -2.79 8.23 3.41
CA TYR A 57 -1.92 9.13 2.67
C TYR A 57 -2.74 10.25 2.04
N THR A 58 -2.17 11.45 1.99
CA THR A 58 -2.55 12.47 1.01
C THR A 58 -1.64 12.37 -0.21
N TYR A 59 -2.05 12.91 -1.35
CA TYR A 59 -1.15 13.03 -2.50
C TYR A 59 -1.25 14.36 -3.21
N SER A 60 -0.14 14.74 -3.85
CA SER A 60 -0.07 15.82 -4.83
C SER A 60 0.29 15.26 -6.20
N VAL A 61 -0.01 16.05 -7.24
CA VAL A 61 0.34 15.74 -8.63
C VAL A 61 1.17 16.91 -9.14
N ASP A 62 2.36 16.62 -9.68
CA ASP A 62 3.22 17.65 -10.26
C ASP A 62 2.80 18.04 -11.69
N ALA A 63 3.47 19.04 -12.27
CA ALA A 63 3.16 19.53 -13.61
C ALA A 63 3.35 18.47 -14.72
N THR A 64 4.05 17.37 -14.43
CA THR A 64 4.26 16.25 -15.36
C THR A 64 3.28 15.10 -15.14
N GLY A 65 2.32 15.26 -14.22
CA GLY A 65 1.32 14.25 -13.91
C GLY A 65 1.83 13.16 -12.95
N LEU A 66 2.99 13.34 -12.31
CA LEU A 66 3.51 12.37 -11.36
C LEU A 66 2.96 12.61 -9.96
N PHE A 67 2.54 11.52 -9.32
CA PHE A 67 1.93 11.51 -8.00
C PHE A 67 3.00 11.38 -6.93
N LYS A 68 2.86 12.15 -5.86
CA LYS A 68 3.69 12.07 -4.66
C LYS A 68 2.79 11.85 -3.44
N PHE A 69 3.02 10.76 -2.72
CA PHE A 69 2.25 10.41 -1.53
C PHE A 69 2.96 10.87 -0.26
N THR A 70 2.19 11.43 0.67
CA THR A 70 2.66 11.85 1.99
C THR A 70 1.80 11.17 3.04
N LYS A 71 2.44 10.46 3.98
CA LYS A 71 1.72 9.79 5.06
C LYS A 71 1.02 10.82 5.93
N ALA A 72 -0.28 10.63 6.14
CA ALA A 72 -1.09 11.48 6.99
C ALA A 72 -1.26 10.87 8.38
N THR A 73 -1.70 9.60 8.45
CA THR A 73 -1.93 8.90 9.72
C THR A 73 -1.87 7.38 9.54
N GLN A 74 -1.88 6.65 10.65
CA GLN A 74 -2.07 5.20 10.69
C GLN A 74 -2.86 4.81 11.94
N ASN A 75 -3.59 3.71 11.89
CA ASN A 75 -4.31 3.21 13.07
C ASN A 75 -3.39 2.45 14.05
N ALA A 76 -3.92 2.10 15.23
CA ALA A 76 -3.14 1.43 16.28
C ALA A 76 -2.58 0.06 15.83
N ASN A 77 -3.38 -0.74 15.11
CA ASN A 77 -2.94 -2.04 14.58
C ASN A 77 -1.80 -1.88 13.56
N ALA A 78 -1.90 -0.88 12.69
CA ALA A 78 -0.86 -0.55 11.73
C ALA A 78 0.46 -0.14 12.41
N ALA A 79 0.39 0.51 13.57
CA ALA A 79 1.58 0.85 14.36
C ALA A 79 2.34 -0.38 14.86
N LEU A 80 1.67 -1.51 15.11
CA LEU A 80 2.30 -2.74 15.58
C LEU A 80 3.15 -3.44 14.51
N ILE A 81 2.83 -3.25 13.23
CA ILE A 81 3.51 -3.92 12.10
C ILE A 81 4.26 -2.94 11.19
N VAL A 82 4.29 -1.64 11.53
CA VAL A 82 4.84 -0.59 10.65
C VAL A 82 6.31 -0.83 10.31
N ALA A 83 7.10 -1.35 11.25
CA ALA A 83 8.51 -1.64 11.02
C ALA A 83 8.71 -2.67 9.89
N ASN A 84 7.85 -3.69 9.81
CA ASN A 84 7.88 -4.63 8.70
C ASN A 84 7.33 -3.98 7.42
N MET A 85 6.19 -3.30 7.51
CA MET A 85 5.53 -2.64 6.39
C MET A 85 6.40 -1.58 5.70
N ASN A 86 7.36 -0.96 6.40
CA ASN A 86 8.31 0.00 5.83
C ASN A 86 9.12 -0.55 4.64
N ASN A 87 9.20 -1.87 4.46
CA ASN A 87 9.75 -2.48 3.22
C ASN A 87 8.98 -2.09 1.95
N ILE A 88 7.70 -1.74 2.08
CA ILE A 88 6.84 -1.22 1.00
C ILE A 88 6.59 0.27 1.18
N LEU A 89 6.19 0.71 2.39
CA LEU A 89 5.73 2.08 2.62
C LEU A 89 6.82 3.13 2.32
N SER A 90 8.10 2.79 2.54
CA SER A 90 9.20 3.69 2.20
C SER A 90 9.24 4.05 0.71
N TYR A 91 8.93 3.11 -0.19
CA TYR A 91 8.84 3.40 -1.63
C TYR A 91 7.67 4.34 -1.92
N ILE A 92 6.50 4.06 -1.34
CA ILE A 92 5.30 4.92 -1.50
C ILE A 92 5.59 6.36 -1.05
N GLU A 93 6.29 6.52 0.07
CA GLU A 93 6.54 7.82 0.71
C GLU A 93 7.70 8.59 0.04
N THR A 94 8.70 7.90 -0.49
CA THR A 94 9.93 8.55 -1.01
C THR A 94 9.97 8.69 -2.53
N GLU A 95 9.12 7.97 -3.27
CA GLU A 95 9.14 7.97 -4.73
C GLU A 95 8.04 8.81 -5.36
N GLN A 96 8.08 8.93 -6.68
CA GLN A 96 7.05 9.54 -7.51
C GLN A 96 6.46 8.47 -8.44
N PHE A 97 5.16 8.53 -8.67
CA PHE A 97 4.44 7.49 -9.38
C PHE A 97 3.74 8.04 -10.61
N LYS A 98 3.88 7.34 -11.73
CA LYS A 98 2.96 7.47 -12.85
C LYS A 98 1.70 6.66 -12.51
N VAL A 99 0.53 7.25 -12.76
CA VAL A 99 -0.75 6.56 -12.61
C VAL A 99 -1.33 6.27 -13.98
N ASP A 100 -1.53 4.99 -14.28
CA ASP A 100 -2.21 4.51 -15.48
C ASP A 100 -3.54 3.86 -15.09
N GLY A 101 -4.60 4.17 -15.84
CA GLY A 101 -5.91 3.56 -15.65
C GLY A 101 -6.01 2.21 -16.36
N ILE A 102 -6.48 1.18 -15.66
CA ILE A 102 -6.70 -0.14 -16.20
C ILE A 102 -8.18 -0.50 -16.02
N SER A 103 -8.91 -0.55 -17.12
CA SER A 103 -10.28 -1.09 -17.12
C SER A 103 -10.23 -2.60 -17.00
N THR A 104 -10.96 -3.14 -16.04
CA THR A 104 -11.16 -4.58 -15.85
C THR A 104 -12.64 -4.93 -16.01
N SER A 105 -12.97 -6.22 -16.11
CA SER A 105 -14.36 -6.68 -16.19
C SER A 105 -15.19 -6.38 -14.94
N VAL A 106 -14.55 -6.03 -13.82
CA VAL A 106 -15.18 -5.84 -12.51
C VAL A 106 -15.00 -4.41 -11.95
N GLY A 107 -14.35 -3.52 -12.70
CA GLY A 107 -14.12 -2.14 -12.25
C GLY A 107 -12.89 -1.48 -12.87
N PHE A 108 -12.56 -0.30 -12.37
CA PHE A 108 -11.42 0.49 -12.83
C PHE A 108 -10.31 0.48 -11.78
N LEU A 109 -9.11 0.07 -12.19
CA LEU A 109 -7.94 0.04 -11.34
C LEU A 109 -6.99 1.19 -11.71
N GLY A 110 -6.40 1.83 -10.71
CA GLY A 110 -5.22 2.66 -10.90
C GLY A 110 -3.97 1.81 -10.73
N GLN A 111 -3.12 1.74 -11.76
CA GLN A 111 -1.77 1.19 -11.64
C GLN A 111 -0.79 2.32 -11.36
N LEU A 112 0.02 2.13 -10.31
CA LEU A 112 1.05 3.06 -9.90
C LEU A 112 2.40 2.44 -10.19
N SER A 113 3.15 3.09 -11.07
CA SER A 113 4.51 2.69 -11.44
C SER A 113 5.49 3.72 -10.95
N SER A 114 6.45 3.30 -10.12
CA SER A 114 7.49 4.19 -9.62
C SER A 114 8.40 4.67 -10.75
N LYS A 115 8.69 5.98 -10.76
CA LYS A 115 9.66 6.59 -11.67
C LYS A 115 11.10 6.22 -11.29
N GLN A 116 11.40 6.15 -9.99
CA GLN A 116 12.73 5.87 -9.45
C GLN A 116 13.06 4.38 -9.57
N ASN A 117 12.08 3.52 -9.34
CA ASN A 117 12.21 2.08 -9.38
C ASN A 117 11.12 1.47 -10.28
N PRO A 118 11.31 1.43 -11.60
CA PRO A 118 10.27 0.96 -12.54
C PRO A 118 9.78 -0.48 -12.33
N THR A 119 10.50 -1.30 -11.56
CA THR A 119 10.07 -2.65 -11.17
C THR A 119 9.20 -2.68 -9.91
N PHE A 120 9.08 -1.55 -9.21
CA PHE A 120 8.15 -1.32 -8.11
C PHE A 120 6.87 -0.68 -8.65
N TYR A 121 5.85 -1.51 -8.80
CA TYR A 121 4.52 -1.08 -9.21
C TYR A 121 3.47 -1.93 -8.51
N PHE A 122 2.30 -1.33 -8.32
CA PHE A 122 1.14 -1.96 -7.71
C PHE A 122 -0.15 -1.37 -8.30
N SER A 123 -1.27 -2.03 -8.06
CA SER A 123 -2.57 -1.57 -8.51
C SER A 123 -3.54 -1.52 -7.36
N GLY A 124 -4.49 -0.59 -7.45
CA GLY A 124 -5.54 -0.42 -6.46
C GLY A 124 -6.85 0.01 -7.09
N ASN A 125 -7.93 -0.11 -6.32
CA ASN A 125 -9.24 0.33 -6.74
C ASN A 125 -9.27 1.86 -6.79
N LEU A 126 -9.74 2.40 -7.91
CA LEU A 126 -9.91 3.84 -8.08
C LEU A 126 -11.39 4.21 -7.93
N TYR A 127 -11.68 5.10 -6.98
CA TYR A 127 -13.01 5.61 -6.68
C TYR A 127 -13.10 7.14 -6.92
#